data_AF-A0A4V3XF18-F1
#
_entry.id   AF-A0A4V3XF18-F1
#
_cell.length_a   1.000
_cell.length_b   1.000
_cell.length_c   1.000
_cell.angle_alpha   90.00
_cell.angle_beta   90.00
_cell.angle_gamma   90.00
#
_symmetry.space_group_name_H-M   'P 1'
#
loop_
_entity.id
_entity.type
_entity.pdbx_description
1 polymer ?
#
loop_
_entity_poly.entity_id
_entity_poly.type
_entity_poly.pdbx_seq_one_letter_code
_entity_poly.pdbx_strand_id
1 'polypeptide(L)'
;MVLTVCKVWIPRQGVRIDYAAIIEILIQQLDGQYDEIQQSTALQWLAEFLTFAQEVMVPFTSRLIPAILPNLAHHIPMIQTAANCMNKPLTNVIQSLPLPSEVPTQQNTFDRPTNGPLRNAPSSPSPIPNSPATSHQATLPGQS
;
A
#
# COMPACT_ATOMS: atom_id res chain seq x y z
N MET A 1 22.41 4.43 43.66
CA MET A 1 21.53 5.36 42.92
C MET A 1 22.32 5.84 41.71
N VAL A 2 22.27 5.10 40.60
CA VAL A 2 22.97 5.47 39.37
C VAL A 2 22.01 6.35 38.59
N LEU A 3 22.26 7.66 38.60
CA LEU A 3 21.65 8.56 37.64
C LEU A 3 22.19 8.17 36.27
N THR A 4 21.34 7.54 35.46
CA THR A 4 21.59 7.33 34.03
C THR A 4 21.81 8.71 33.42
N VAL A 5 23.07 9.02 33.16
CA VAL A 5 23.50 10.22 32.47
C VAL A 5 22.95 10.12 31.05
N CYS A 6 21.96 10.94 30.71
CA CYS A 6 21.61 11.17 29.30
C CYS A 6 22.90 11.62 28.62
N LYS A 7 23.48 10.77 27.77
CA LYS A 7 24.74 11.08 27.08
C LYS A 7 24.54 12.37 26.30
N VAL A 8 25.28 13.41 26.69
CA VAL A 8 25.38 14.68 25.96
C VAL A 8 25.79 14.36 24.53
N TRP A 9 24.97 14.81 23.58
CA TRP A 9 25.30 14.73 22.17
C TRP A 9 26.43 15.71 21.85
N ILE A 10 27.50 15.20 21.22
CA ILE A 10 28.68 15.98 20.82
C ILE A 10 28.72 16.06 19.28
N PRO A 11 28.76 17.25 18.67
CA PRO A 11 28.89 17.39 17.22
C PRO A 11 30.20 16.75 16.72
N ARG A 12 30.14 15.98 15.62
CA ARG A 12 31.19 15.16 14.94
C ARG A 12 31.22 13.64 15.20
N GLN A 13 30.36 13.09 16.07
CA GLN A 13 30.39 11.63 16.32
C GLN A 13 29.79 10.75 15.21
N GLY A 14 29.42 11.30 14.04
CA GLY A 14 28.86 10.50 12.94
C GLY A 14 27.56 9.78 13.34
N VAL A 15 26.65 10.48 14.03
CA VAL A 15 25.36 9.89 14.42
C VAL A 15 24.52 9.66 13.16
N ARG A 16 24.31 8.39 12.83
CA ARG A 16 23.38 7.98 11.77
C ARG A 16 21.96 7.98 12.35
N ILE A 17 21.08 8.76 11.75
CA ILE A 17 19.67 8.80 12.13
C ILE A 17 18.94 7.73 11.32
N ASP A 18 18.24 6.83 12.01
CA ASP A 18 17.37 5.85 11.37
C ASP A 18 15.99 6.47 11.14
N TYR A 19 15.83 7.08 9.96
CA TYR A 19 14.56 7.68 9.58
C TYR A 19 13.44 6.65 9.43
N ALA A 20 13.75 5.43 8.98
CA ALA A 20 12.77 4.37 8.81
C ALA A 20 12.13 4.00 10.16
N ALA A 21 12.96 3.79 11.19
CA ALA A 21 12.47 3.49 12.54
C ALA A 21 11.58 4.61 13.11
N ILE A 22 11.95 5.89 12.87
CA ILE A 22 11.14 7.03 13.32
C ILE A 22 9.79 7.05 12.59
N ILE A 23 9.77 6.87 11.27
CA ILE A 23 8.54 6.85 10.47
C ILE A 23 7.63 5.71 10.95
N GLU A 24 8.18 4.54 11.24
CA GLU A 24 7.38 3.42 11.78
C GLU A 24 6.72 3.75 13.11
N ILE A 25 7.43 4.43 14.02
CA ILE A 25 6.86 4.87 15.29
C ILE A 25 5.73 5.88 15.03
N LEU A 26 5.96 6.86 14.15
CA LEU A 26 4.96 7.89 13.82
C LEU A 26 3.70 7.28 13.19
N ILE A 27 3.84 6.28 12.32
CA ILE A 27 2.69 5.56 11.74
C ILE A 27 1.89 4.82 12.83
N GLN A 28 2.57 4.20 13.80
CA GLN A 28 1.90 3.54 14.93
C GLN A 28 1.07 4.52 15.77
N GLN A 29 1.49 5.79 15.87
CA GLN A 29 0.72 6.81 16.60
C GLN A 29 -0.62 7.18 15.94
N LEU A 30 -0.91 6.67 14.73
CA LEU A 30 -2.15 6.93 14.01
C LEU A 30 -3.26 5.89 14.26
N ASP A 31 -3.03 4.92 15.15
CA ASP A 31 -3.97 3.82 15.44
C ASP A 31 -5.22 4.23 16.26
N GLY A 32 -5.32 5.50 16.65
CA GLY A 32 -6.45 6.06 17.39
C GLY A 32 -6.49 5.70 18.89
N GLN A 33 -5.45 5.07 19.43
CA GLN A 33 -5.34 4.78 20.87
C GLN A 33 -4.69 5.92 21.67
N TYR A 34 -4.11 6.89 20.97
CA TYR A 34 -3.34 7.99 21.54
C TYR A 34 -4.18 9.26 21.68
N ASP A 35 -3.70 10.19 22.50
CA ASP A 35 -4.37 11.48 22.65
C ASP A 35 -4.27 12.34 21.38
N GLU A 36 -5.15 13.32 21.31
CA GLU A 36 -5.34 14.17 20.14
C GLU A 36 -4.09 14.97 19.77
N ILE A 37 -3.32 15.41 20.78
CA ILE A 37 -2.10 16.18 20.62
C ILE A 37 -1.02 15.28 20.04
N GLN A 38 -0.86 14.08 20.58
CA GLN A 38 0.12 13.10 20.10
C GLN A 38 -0.15 12.70 18.65
N GLN A 39 -1.40 12.36 18.31
CA GLN A 39 -1.77 11.96 16.95
C GLN A 39 -1.61 13.09 15.95
N SER A 40 -2.07 14.30 16.28
CA SER A 40 -1.90 15.48 15.42
C SER A 40 -0.43 15.87 15.23
N THR A 41 0.38 15.75 16.28
CA THR A 41 1.83 15.96 16.22
C THR A 41 2.46 14.93 15.30
N ALA A 42 2.12 13.64 15.42
CA ALA A 42 2.64 12.60 14.55
C ALA A 42 2.34 12.85 13.07
N LEU A 43 1.11 13.29 12.75
CA LEU A 43 0.73 13.70 11.40
C LEU A 43 1.55 14.88 10.88
N GLN A 44 1.81 15.89 11.71
CA GLN A 44 2.67 17.03 11.34
C GLN A 44 4.10 16.59 11.06
N TRP A 45 4.69 15.74 11.92
CA TRP A 45 6.03 15.20 11.66
C TRP A 45 6.09 14.42 10.35
N LEU A 46 5.09 13.56 10.07
CA LEU A 46 5.03 12.84 8.81
C LEU A 46 4.99 13.78 7.59
N ALA A 47 4.30 14.92 7.69
CA ALA A 47 4.27 15.94 6.64
C ALA A 47 5.65 16.56 6.44
N GLU A 48 6.35 16.91 7.52
CA GLU A 48 7.72 17.43 7.48
C GLU A 48 8.70 16.41 6.89
N PHE A 49 8.57 15.13 7.23
CA PHE A 49 9.40 14.05 6.70
C PHE A 49 9.33 13.92 5.18
N LEU A 50 8.20 14.25 4.56
CA LEU A 50 8.08 14.29 3.10
C LEU A 50 8.90 15.43 2.46
N THR A 51 9.29 16.45 3.22
CA THR A 51 10.04 17.61 2.68
C THR A 51 11.54 17.33 2.56
N PHE A 52 12.13 16.60 3.52
CA PHE A 52 13.58 16.39 3.59
C PHE A 52 14.01 14.92 3.44
N ALA A 53 13.11 13.96 3.64
CA ALA A 53 13.40 12.53 3.60
C ALA A 53 12.39 11.75 2.72
N GLN A 54 11.97 12.36 1.60
CA GLN A 54 10.99 11.79 0.68
C GLN A 54 11.37 10.37 0.20
N GLU A 55 12.63 10.14 -0.16
CA GLU A 55 13.10 8.83 -0.66
C GLU A 55 12.88 7.70 0.34
N VAL A 56 13.05 8.00 1.64
CA VAL A 56 12.82 7.04 2.72
C VAL A 56 11.33 6.85 2.99
N MET A 57 10.51 7.88 2.75
CA MET A 57 9.06 7.86 2.94
C MET A 57 8.30 7.08 1.86
N VAL A 58 8.77 7.09 0.61
CA VAL A 58 8.08 6.48 -0.54
C VAL A 58 7.72 5.00 -0.29
N PRO A 59 8.60 4.13 0.23
CA PRO A 59 8.26 2.74 0.56
C PRO A 59 7.11 2.60 1.58
N PHE A 60 6.92 3.57 2.47
CA PHE A 60 5.87 3.56 3.49
C PHE A 60 4.53 4.08 2.98
N THR A 61 4.46 4.66 1.78
CA THR A 61 3.22 5.27 1.23
C THR A 61 2.03 4.31 1.25
N SER A 62 2.25 3.03 0.94
CA SER A 62 1.23 1.97 0.98
C SER A 62 0.56 1.79 2.35
N ARG A 63 1.30 2.03 3.44
CA ARG A 63 0.80 1.99 4.83
C ARG A 63 0.27 3.36 5.28
N LEU A 64 0.88 4.45 4.81
CA LEU A 64 0.50 5.81 5.17
C LEU A 64 -0.89 6.19 4.64
N ILE A 65 -1.20 5.84 3.39
CA ILE A 65 -2.50 6.16 2.77
C ILE A 65 -3.68 5.67 3.64
N PRO A 66 -3.80 4.37 3.96
CA PRO A 66 -4.93 3.90 4.78
C PRO A 66 -4.90 4.46 6.21
N ALA A 67 -3.73 4.82 6.74
CA ALA A 67 -3.63 5.41 8.08
C ALA A 67 -4.07 6.89 8.12
N ILE A 68 -3.80 7.68 7.07
CA ILE A 68 -4.09 9.13 7.04
C ILE A 68 -5.54 9.39 6.65
N LEU A 69 -6.10 8.61 5.73
CA LEU A 69 -7.43 8.89 5.16
C LEU A 69 -8.56 9.01 6.20
N PRO A 70 -8.67 8.14 7.22
CA PRO A 70 -9.69 8.30 8.26
C PRO A 70 -9.57 9.63 9.02
N ASN A 71 -8.34 10.16 9.15
CA ASN A 71 -8.04 11.37 9.90
C ASN A 71 -8.49 12.66 9.18
N LEU A 72 -8.77 12.61 7.88
CA LEU A 72 -9.33 13.74 7.14
C LEU A 72 -10.79 14.05 7.53
N ALA A 73 -11.52 13.02 7.96
CA ALA A 73 -12.89 13.14 8.44
C ALA A 73 -12.98 13.14 9.97
N HIS A 74 -11.85 13.32 10.67
CA HIS A 74 -11.84 13.31 12.13
C HIS A 74 -12.67 14.47 12.69
N HIS A 75 -13.41 14.21 13.77
CA HIS A 75 -14.25 15.22 14.43
C HIS A 75 -13.45 16.32 15.14
N ILE A 76 -12.13 16.12 15.31
CA ILE A 76 -11.25 17.05 16.00
C ILE A 76 -10.55 17.91 14.94
N PRO A 77 -10.77 19.25 14.94
CA PRO A 77 -10.21 20.12 13.91
C PRO A 77 -8.69 20.10 13.82
N MET A 78 -8.00 19.92 14.95
CA MET A 78 -6.55 19.86 15.03
C MET A 78 -5.99 18.66 14.25
N ILE A 79 -6.54 17.46 14.47
CA ILE A 79 -6.16 16.24 13.76
C ILE A 79 -6.53 16.37 12.27
N GLN A 80 -7.74 16.85 11.97
CA GLN A 80 -8.17 17.06 10.59
C GLN A 80 -7.24 18.01 9.84
N THR A 81 -6.82 19.12 10.46
CA THR A 81 -5.91 20.09 9.85
C THR A 81 -4.54 19.46 9.59
N ALA A 82 -4.00 18.73 10.56
CA ALA A 82 -2.72 18.02 10.41
C ALA A 82 -2.79 16.94 9.32
N ALA A 83 -3.89 16.19 9.24
CA ALA A 83 -4.12 15.19 8.21
C ALA A 83 -4.20 15.82 6.80
N ASN A 84 -4.89 16.96 6.67
CA ASN A 84 -4.94 17.71 5.41
C ASN A 84 -3.55 18.25 5.01
N CYS A 85 -2.76 18.70 5.98
CA CYS A 85 -1.40 19.16 5.78
C CYS A 85 -0.49 18.04 5.26
N MET A 86 -0.63 16.81 5.78
CA MET A 86 0.10 15.63 5.32
C MET A 86 -0.41 15.08 3.98
N ASN A 87 -1.72 15.08 3.74
CA ASN A 87 -2.32 14.46 2.55
C ASN A 87 -1.90 15.18 1.24
N LYS A 88 -1.74 16.50 1.28
CA LYS A 88 -1.30 17.32 0.13
C LYS A 88 0.09 16.93 -0.40
N PRO A 89 1.18 17.00 0.38
CA PRO A 89 2.51 16.59 -0.08
C PRO A 89 2.54 15.10 -0.42
N LEU A 90 1.84 14.24 0.33
CA LEU A 90 1.79 12.81 0.03
C LEU A 90 1.23 12.54 -1.38
N THR A 91 0.14 13.23 -1.75
CA THR A 91 -0.45 13.13 -3.09
C THR A 91 0.52 13.58 -4.17
N ASN A 92 1.22 14.70 -3.95
CA ASN A 92 2.21 15.21 -4.90
C ASN A 92 3.36 14.22 -5.10
N VAL A 93 3.87 13.64 -4.00
CA VAL A 93 4.92 12.63 -4.04
C VAL A 93 4.47 11.43 -4.88
N ILE A 94 3.27 10.91 -4.64
CA ILE A 94 2.73 9.75 -5.38
C ILE A 94 2.60 10.06 -6.88
N GLN A 95 2.09 11.24 -7.23
CA GLN A 95 1.93 11.65 -8.63
C GLN A 95 3.26 11.84 -9.37
N SER A 96 4.33 12.16 -8.64
CA SER A 96 5.67 12.31 -9.20
C SER A 96 6.42 11.00 -9.42
N LEU A 97 5.89 9.87 -8.93
CA LEU A 97 6.57 8.57 -9.07
C LEU A 97 6.57 8.10 -10.52
N PRO A 98 7.72 7.59 -11.03
CA PRO A 98 7.77 6.96 -12.34
C PRO A 98 6.80 5.77 -12.41
N LEU A 99 6.06 5.67 -13.50
CA LEU A 99 5.25 4.48 -13.76
C LEU A 99 6.18 3.28 -13.92
N PRO A 100 5.86 2.12 -13.31
CA PRO A 100 6.63 0.91 -13.54
C PRO A 100 6.60 0.60 -15.04
N SER A 101 7.77 0.51 -15.66
CA SER A 101 7.88 0.18 -17.09
C SER A 101 7.18 -1.15 -17.33
N GLU A 102 6.18 -1.19 -18.22
CA GLU A 102 5.62 -2.44 -18.72
C GLU A 102 6.78 -3.27 -19.28
N VAL A 103 7.14 -4.34 -18.57
CA VAL A 103 8.06 -5.35 -19.10
C VAL A 103 7.32 -5.95 -20.30
N PRO A 104 7.84 -5.83 -21.54
CA PRO A 104 7.22 -6.49 -22.68
C PRO A 104 7.23 -7.98 -22.37
N THR A 105 6.06 -8.58 -22.25
CA THR A 105 5.88 -10.03 -22.17
C THR A 105 6.60 -10.63 -23.38
N GLN A 106 7.82 -11.14 -23.17
CA GLN A 106 8.55 -11.87 -24.19
C GLN A 106 7.70 -13.10 -24.52
N GLN A 107 7.02 -13.03 -25.66
CA GLN A 107 6.42 -14.18 -26.31
C GLN A 107 7.52 -15.22 -26.46
N ASN A 108 7.37 -16.28 -25.69
CA ASN A 108 8.23 -17.45 -25.66
C ASN A 108 8.25 -18.04 -27.08
N THR A 109 9.24 -17.65 -27.88
CA THR A 109 9.45 -18.17 -29.23
C THR A 109 10.17 -19.50 -29.04
N PHE A 110 9.40 -20.58 -28.97
CA PHE A 110 9.95 -21.93 -28.95
C PHE A 110 10.35 -22.30 -30.37
N ASP A 111 11.64 -22.16 -30.68
CA ASP A 111 12.23 -22.62 -31.93
C ASP A 111 12.00 -24.13 -32.12
N ARG A 112 11.22 -24.49 -33.14
CA ARG A 112 11.14 -25.86 -33.69
C ARG A 112 11.46 -25.80 -35.18
N PRO A 113 12.57 -26.37 -35.67
CA PRO A 113 12.77 -26.54 -37.10
C PRO A 113 12.12 -27.87 -37.53
N THR A 114 11.37 -27.88 -38.64
CA THR A 114 11.36 -28.95 -39.68
C THR A 114 10.32 -28.62 -40.75
N ASN A 115 10.78 -28.59 -42.01
CA ASN A 115 10.06 -28.32 -43.24
C ASN A 115 8.98 -29.36 -43.59
N GLY A 116 7.84 -28.93 -44.18
CA GLY A 116 6.94 -29.78 -45.01
C GLY A 116 5.56 -29.15 -45.28
N PRO A 117 4.92 -29.32 -46.46
CA PRO A 117 4.07 -28.29 -47.08
C PRO A 117 2.53 -28.52 -47.10
N LEU A 118 1.82 -27.39 -47.20
CA LEU A 118 0.44 -27.09 -47.67
C LEU A 118 -0.68 -28.14 -47.52
N ARG A 119 -1.75 -27.77 -46.78
CA ARG A 119 -3.15 -27.93 -47.26
C ARG A 119 -4.17 -27.04 -46.54
N ASN A 120 -4.70 -26.07 -47.28
CA ASN A 120 -6.07 -25.53 -47.37
C ASN A 120 -6.93 -25.30 -46.09
N ALA A 121 -7.38 -24.03 -45.96
CA ALA A 121 -8.34 -23.45 -45.01
C ALA A 121 -9.79 -24.01 -45.10
N PRO A 122 -10.84 -23.42 -44.48
CA PRO A 122 -11.01 -22.66 -43.21
C PRO A 122 -12.13 -23.29 -42.31
N SER A 123 -12.38 -22.76 -41.10
CA SER A 123 -13.73 -22.54 -40.47
C SER A 123 -13.69 -22.59 -38.93
N SER A 124 -14.03 -21.48 -38.28
CA SER A 124 -14.58 -21.47 -36.91
C SER A 124 -16.04 -21.97 -36.95
N PRO A 125 -16.60 -22.58 -35.88
CA PRO A 125 -17.17 -21.78 -34.80
C PRO A 125 -17.11 -22.37 -33.36
N SER A 126 -16.94 -21.47 -32.39
CA SER A 126 -17.61 -21.36 -31.08
C SER A 126 -17.45 -22.40 -29.94
N PRO A 127 -17.65 -21.95 -28.67
CA PRO A 127 -17.21 -22.63 -27.45
C PRO A 127 -18.25 -23.59 -26.87
N ILE A 128 -17.77 -24.65 -26.22
CA ILE A 128 -18.58 -25.69 -25.56
C ILE A 128 -18.94 -25.23 -24.14
N PRO A 129 -20.23 -25.15 -23.75
CA PRO A 129 -20.66 -25.03 -22.36
C PRO A 129 -20.99 -26.41 -21.79
N ASN A 130 -20.26 -26.87 -20.78
CA ASN A 130 -20.56 -28.14 -20.09
C ASN A 130 -21.09 -27.92 -18.67
N SER A 131 -22.41 -28.03 -18.53
CA SER A 131 -23.18 -28.52 -17.37
C SER A 131 -24.59 -28.81 -17.91
N PRO A 132 -25.29 -29.91 -17.55
CA PRO A 132 -25.81 -30.09 -16.18
C PRO A 132 -26.01 -31.55 -15.72
N ALA A 133 -26.29 -31.76 -14.42
CA ALA A 133 -27.29 -32.74 -13.97
C ALA A 133 -27.69 -32.50 -12.50
N THR A 134 -28.95 -32.11 -12.33
CA THR A 134 -29.67 -31.88 -11.08
C THR A 134 -30.23 -33.20 -10.54
N SER A 135 -30.26 -33.40 -9.21
CA SER A 135 -31.17 -34.37 -8.57
C SER A 135 -31.82 -33.73 -7.35
N HIS A 136 -33.08 -33.37 -7.52
CA HIS A 136 -34.02 -33.08 -6.43
C HIS A 136 -34.74 -34.37 -6.07
N GLN A 137 -34.87 -34.68 -4.79
CA GLN A 137 -35.91 -35.58 -4.29
C GLN A 137 -36.58 -34.91 -3.09
N ALA A 138 -37.86 -34.59 -3.26
CA ALA A 138 -38.74 -34.06 -2.23
C ALA A 138 -39.76 -35.14 -1.86
N THR A 139 -40.04 -35.35 -0.57
CA THR A 139 -41.27 -36.01 -0.08
C THR A 139 -41.58 -35.57 1.36
N LEU A 140 -42.72 -34.89 1.55
CA LEU A 140 -43.48 -34.63 2.79
C LEU A 140 -44.50 -35.80 2.99
N PRO A 141 -45.14 -36.07 4.17
CA PRO A 141 -45.94 -35.14 5.00
C PRO A 141 -45.92 -35.42 6.54
N GLY A 142 -46.78 -34.74 7.32
CA GLY A 142 -46.71 -34.62 8.79
C GLY A 142 -47.58 -35.54 9.67
N GLN A 143 -47.84 -35.03 10.89
CA GLN A 143 -48.61 -35.52 12.06
C GLN A 143 -47.90 -36.41 13.11
N SER A 144 -47.66 -35.87 14.31
CA SER A 144 -48.50 -36.04 15.52
C SER A 144 -48.10 -35.04 16.60
#